data_AF-A0A8C5J3S9-F1
#
_entry.id   AF-A0A8C5J3S9-F1
#
_cell.length_a   1.000
_cell.length_b   1.000
_cell.length_c   1.000
_cell.angle_alpha   90.00
_cell.angle_beta   90.00
_cell.angle_gamma   90.00
#
_symmetry.space_group_name_H-M   'P 1'
#
loop_
_entity.id
_entity.type
_entity.pdbx_description
1 polymer ?
#
loop_
_entity_poly.entity_id
_entity_poly.type
_entity_poly.pdbx_seq_one_letter_code
_entity_poly.pdbx_strand_id
1 'polypeptide(L)'
;MLRGLSGAVPPPGSSSSGAGAAPRARPGLCAAKRRPRGPAAGGARFRAVCERHGGREGRRRPAAPGTVPAAAARPGPQPPLRDAGEGDGGTRGCRAGPGWPGRVGVTRCRPQVYRHGDRSPIKAFPRDPYQESAWPQGFGQLTQVGMRQQWELGQALRRRYRDFLSDTYRRQEIFIRSTDCDRTLMSAEANLAGLYPPGGQEMFNPNISWQPIPVHTVPESDERLLKFPLTPCPRYEQLQTETRHSAEYINKTKENWQFLEMVAKETGIRDISLESIWSVYDTLFCEQAHKMDLPGWVTPEVMTHLKELKDFGFEFLFGIHNRVEKARLQGGVLLDHIRKNLTKAANASAHQNLKLLVYSAHDTTLVALQTALDVYNKIQAPYASCHLFELYQEDDGNFSVEMFYRNESGKEPFPLTIPGCQHKCPLQRFLELTDPVVPQDWEQECKVSSSMHDTESQGETLQRKELAHSKWKDSGIMRWIRAVWTSINW
;
A
#
# COMPACT_ATOMS: atom_id res chain seq x y z
N MET A 1 45.67 32.90 -44.02
CA MET A 1 45.67 33.60 -45.33
C MET A 1 44.32 33.32 -46.00
N LEU A 2 43.72 34.31 -46.72
CA LEU A 2 42.55 34.19 -47.64
C LEU A 2 41.22 33.69 -46.97
N ARG A 3 40.05 34.36 -47.09
CA ARG A 3 39.17 34.73 -48.23
C ARG A 3 38.53 33.49 -48.93
N GLY A 4 37.23 33.41 -49.24
CA GLY A 4 36.02 34.27 -49.07
C GLY A 4 34.73 33.42 -49.21
N LEU A 5 33.49 33.81 -48.81
CA LEU A 5 32.53 34.85 -49.27
C LEU A 5 31.45 34.38 -50.29
N SER A 6 30.17 34.73 -50.02
CA SER A 6 28.92 34.59 -50.85
C SER A 6 28.46 33.15 -51.22
N GLY A 7 27.19 32.83 -51.55
CA GLY A 7 25.86 33.50 -51.56
C GLY A 7 24.80 32.44 -51.99
N ALA A 8 23.53 32.34 -51.57
CA ALA A 8 22.38 33.28 -51.50
C ALA A 8 21.26 32.91 -52.53
N VAL A 9 20.05 32.57 -52.02
CA VAL A 9 18.69 32.47 -52.66
C VAL A 9 18.35 31.38 -53.74
N PRO A 10 17.05 31.03 -53.96
CA PRO A 10 16.56 29.77 -54.58
C PRO A 10 15.53 30.03 -55.73
N PRO A 11 14.32 29.41 -55.82
CA PRO A 11 13.88 28.00 -55.88
C PRO A 11 13.45 27.62 -57.35
N PRO A 12 12.56 26.62 -57.59
CA PRO A 12 11.11 26.89 -57.53
C PRO A 12 10.26 25.74 -56.93
N GLY A 13 8.98 26.04 -56.66
CA GLY A 13 7.92 25.07 -56.39
C GLY A 13 6.68 25.38 -57.23
N SER A 14 5.48 25.00 -56.74
CA SER A 14 4.11 25.13 -57.31
C SER A 14 3.49 23.79 -57.78
N SER A 15 2.19 23.53 -57.62
CA SER A 15 1.17 24.18 -56.74
C SER A 15 -0.17 23.44 -56.69
N SER A 16 -0.84 23.48 -55.50
CA SER A 16 -2.31 23.58 -55.28
C SER A 16 -3.25 22.49 -55.86
N SER A 17 -4.51 22.32 -55.45
CA SER A 17 -5.45 23.02 -54.51
C SER A 17 -6.24 21.96 -53.70
N GLY A 18 -6.87 22.17 -52.54
CA GLY A 18 -7.80 23.24 -52.08
C GLY A 18 -9.26 22.78 -52.28
N ALA A 19 -10.26 22.95 -51.39
CA ALA A 19 -10.40 23.64 -50.08
C ALA A 19 -11.50 22.92 -49.22
N GLY A 20 -11.94 23.32 -48.01
CA GLY A 20 -11.75 24.58 -47.27
C GLY A 20 -12.36 24.62 -45.83
N ALA A 21 -12.84 25.81 -45.43
CA ALA A 21 -13.16 26.33 -44.08
C ALA A 21 -14.49 25.84 -43.41
N ALA A 22 -14.84 26.09 -42.12
CA ALA A 22 -14.10 26.41 -40.86
C ALA A 22 -15.03 26.29 -39.58
N PRO A 23 -15.06 27.15 -38.52
CA PRO A 23 -14.60 26.73 -37.17
C PRO A 23 -15.50 27.09 -35.94
N ARG A 24 -14.93 26.94 -34.72
CA ARG A 24 -15.33 27.37 -33.33
C ARG A 24 -15.80 26.21 -32.42
N ALA A 25 -15.66 26.23 -31.08
CA ALA A 25 -15.24 27.31 -30.14
C ALA A 25 -14.39 26.79 -28.94
N ARG A 26 -13.82 27.69 -28.13
CA ARG A 26 -13.26 27.44 -26.78
C ARG A 26 -13.87 28.40 -25.74
N PRO A 27 -14.19 27.96 -24.52
CA PRO A 27 -14.10 28.78 -23.31
C PRO A 27 -12.70 28.64 -22.65
N GLY A 28 -12.23 29.52 -21.77
CA GLY A 28 -12.82 30.78 -21.30
C GLY A 28 -12.35 31.13 -19.88
N LEU A 29 -11.15 31.70 -19.71
CA LEU A 29 -10.67 32.13 -18.38
C LEU A 29 -11.47 33.34 -17.88
N CYS A 30 -11.89 33.31 -16.62
CA CYS A 30 -12.46 34.45 -15.90
C CYS A 30 -11.61 34.80 -14.67
N ALA A 31 -10.93 35.95 -14.72
CA ALA A 31 -10.19 36.50 -13.58
C ALA A 31 -11.03 37.58 -12.87
N ALA A 32 -11.30 37.40 -11.56
CA ALA A 32 -12.10 38.33 -10.78
C ALA A 32 -11.25 39.43 -10.12
N LYS A 33 -11.45 40.70 -10.51
CA LYS A 33 -10.85 41.88 -9.82
C LYS A 33 -11.67 42.24 -8.57
N ARG A 34 -10.97 42.73 -7.52
CA ARG A 34 -11.58 43.23 -6.26
C ARG A 34 -11.97 44.72 -6.34
N ARG A 35 -13.05 45.10 -5.63
CA ARG A 35 -13.33 46.35 -4.86
C ARG A 35 -14.83 46.77 -4.98
N PRO A 36 -15.40 47.56 -4.04
CA PRO A 36 -15.11 47.75 -2.62
C PRO A 36 -16.39 47.57 -1.73
N ARG A 37 -16.40 48.10 -0.49
CA ARG A 37 -17.51 47.99 0.51
C ARG A 37 -18.55 49.12 0.38
N GLY A 38 -19.80 48.86 0.79
CA GLY A 38 -20.86 49.87 1.06
C GLY A 38 -22.15 49.22 1.63
N PRO A 39 -22.85 49.80 2.64
CA PRO A 39 -23.95 49.11 3.35
C PRO A 39 -25.35 49.74 3.20
N ALA A 40 -26.40 48.92 3.37
CA ALA A 40 -27.74 49.32 3.85
C ALA A 40 -28.53 48.08 4.32
N ALA A 41 -29.58 48.27 5.12
CA ALA A 41 -30.46 47.20 5.61
C ALA A 41 -31.81 47.19 4.88
N GLY A 42 -32.49 46.04 4.88
CA GLY A 42 -33.86 45.89 4.36
C GLY A 42 -34.38 44.47 4.57
N GLY A 43 -35.36 44.29 5.46
CA GLY A 43 -35.94 42.99 5.75
C GLY A 43 -37.20 42.71 4.94
N ALA A 44 -37.33 41.50 4.39
CA ALA A 44 -38.58 41.03 3.78
C ALA A 44 -38.85 39.59 4.21
N ARG A 45 -40.05 39.33 4.77
CA ARG A 45 -40.58 37.98 4.97
C ARG A 45 -41.20 37.51 3.65
N PHE A 46 -40.93 36.28 3.22
CA PHE A 46 -41.84 35.55 2.35
C PHE A 46 -42.15 34.16 2.89
N ARG A 47 -43.41 33.74 2.76
CA ARG A 47 -43.91 32.42 3.20
C ARG A 47 -43.57 31.36 2.15
N ALA A 48 -43.42 30.12 2.62
CA ALA A 48 -43.50 28.96 1.74
C ALA A 48 -44.92 28.80 1.16
N VAL A 49 -44.99 28.29 -0.07
CA VAL A 49 -46.18 27.66 -0.64
C VAL A 49 -45.74 26.26 -1.07
N CYS A 50 -46.42 25.23 -0.58
CA CYS A 50 -46.23 23.85 -1.03
C CYS A 50 -47.49 23.42 -1.78
N GLU A 51 -47.34 23.06 -3.05
CA GLU A 51 -48.42 22.41 -3.79
C GLU A 51 -48.34 20.89 -3.67
N ARG A 52 -49.50 20.24 -3.54
CA ARG A 52 -49.64 18.79 -3.53
C ARG A 52 -50.40 18.37 -4.78
N HIS A 53 -49.92 17.34 -5.47
CA HIS A 53 -50.77 16.51 -6.33
C HIS A 53 -50.96 15.12 -5.71
N GLY A 54 -52.15 14.54 -5.90
CA GLY A 54 -52.49 13.18 -5.49
C GLY A 54 -53.76 12.68 -6.18
N GLY A 55 -53.86 11.37 -6.43
CA GLY A 55 -55.00 10.70 -7.10
C GLY A 55 -54.99 9.17 -6.94
N ARG A 56 -56.13 8.49 -7.17
CA ARG A 56 -56.43 7.03 -7.05
C ARG A 56 -57.25 6.55 -8.28
N GLU A 57 -57.61 5.28 -8.56
CA GLU A 57 -57.63 3.96 -7.88
C GLU A 57 -57.10 2.85 -8.82
N GLY A 58 -56.94 1.56 -8.46
CA GLY A 58 -57.21 0.87 -7.17
C GLY A 58 -57.85 -0.54 -7.26
N ARG A 59 -57.97 -1.17 -8.45
CA ARG A 59 -58.65 -2.48 -8.67
C ARG A 59 -57.84 -3.40 -9.60
N ARG A 60 -57.98 -4.74 -9.64
CA ARG A 60 -58.33 -5.84 -8.69
C ARG A 60 -57.94 -7.18 -9.40
N ARG A 61 -57.72 -8.29 -8.69
CA ARG A 61 -57.38 -9.64 -9.26
C ARG A 61 -58.63 -10.48 -9.62
N PRO A 62 -58.44 -11.59 -10.37
CA PRO A 62 -58.80 -12.92 -9.85
C PRO A 62 -57.66 -13.98 -9.95
N ALA A 63 -57.95 -15.26 -9.67
CA ALA A 63 -57.06 -16.45 -9.68
C ALA A 63 -57.92 -17.71 -10.03
N ALA A 64 -57.49 -18.99 -10.08
CA ALA A 64 -56.28 -19.75 -9.66
C ALA A 64 -56.11 -20.96 -10.65
N PRO A 65 -55.77 -22.24 -10.34
CA PRO A 65 -55.20 -22.93 -9.15
C PRO A 65 -54.08 -23.99 -9.42
N GLY A 66 -53.52 -24.56 -8.33
CA GLY A 66 -52.82 -25.88 -8.29
C GLY A 66 -51.34 -25.91 -8.70
N THR A 67 -50.48 -26.81 -8.19
CA THR A 67 -50.56 -27.77 -7.05
C THR A 67 -49.13 -28.07 -6.53
N VAL A 68 -48.99 -28.50 -5.27
CA VAL A 68 -47.71 -28.86 -4.60
C VAL A 68 -47.79 -30.32 -4.13
N PRO A 69 -46.67 -31.01 -3.83
CA PRO A 69 -46.41 -31.28 -2.41
C PRO A 69 -44.92 -31.34 -1.96
N ALA A 70 -44.70 -30.97 -0.70
CA ALA A 70 -43.56 -31.31 0.18
C ALA A 70 -42.13 -30.84 -0.24
N ALA A 71 -41.18 -30.66 0.68
CA ALA A 71 -41.21 -30.80 2.15
C ALA A 71 -40.64 -29.55 2.85
N ALA A 72 -40.98 -29.34 4.12
CA ALA A 72 -40.49 -28.21 4.92
C ALA A 72 -40.01 -28.66 6.30
N ALA A 73 -38.78 -28.29 6.67
CA ALA A 73 -38.27 -28.40 8.03
C ALA A 73 -38.63 -27.13 8.83
N ARG A 74 -39.05 -27.29 10.09
CA ARG A 74 -39.31 -26.17 11.01
C ARG A 74 -38.21 -26.08 12.09
N PRO A 75 -37.74 -24.89 12.48
CA PRO A 75 -36.94 -24.71 13.69
C PRO A 75 -37.80 -24.86 14.96
N GLY A 76 -37.14 -25.16 16.08
CA GLY A 76 -37.78 -25.35 17.40
C GLY A 76 -38.19 -24.04 18.11
N PRO A 77 -38.94 -24.15 19.23
CA PRO A 77 -39.53 -23.00 19.93
C PRO A 77 -38.56 -22.27 20.87
N GLN A 78 -38.82 -20.99 21.10
CA GLN A 78 -38.21 -20.20 22.19
C GLN A 78 -38.98 -20.40 23.52
N PRO A 79 -38.31 -20.37 24.69
CA PRO A 79 -38.96 -20.28 25.99
C PRO A 79 -39.50 -18.85 26.27
N PRO A 80 -40.48 -18.68 27.18
CA PRO A 80 -41.24 -17.44 27.33
C PRO A 80 -40.58 -16.37 28.22
N LEU A 81 -40.99 -15.11 28.03
CA LEU A 81 -40.74 -14.03 28.98
C LEU A 81 -41.49 -14.28 30.31
N ARG A 82 -40.99 -13.67 31.39
CA ARG A 82 -41.73 -13.38 32.62
C ARG A 82 -41.43 -11.96 33.07
N ASP A 83 -42.46 -11.21 33.41
CA ASP A 83 -42.34 -9.88 33.99
C ASP A 83 -41.90 -9.92 35.46
N ALA A 84 -41.10 -8.95 35.89
CA ALA A 84 -40.83 -8.68 37.30
C ALA A 84 -40.30 -7.25 37.54
N GLY A 85 -41.16 -6.38 38.10
CA GLY A 85 -40.79 -5.33 39.05
C GLY A 85 -39.98 -4.10 38.58
N GLU A 86 -40.51 -2.91 38.89
CA GLU A 86 -39.74 -1.66 38.96
C GLU A 86 -38.73 -1.73 40.14
N GLY A 87 -37.54 -1.13 40.00
CA GLY A 87 -36.48 -1.32 41.01
C GLY A 87 -35.16 -0.57 40.82
N ASP A 88 -35.23 0.76 40.70
CA ASP A 88 -34.13 1.74 40.90
C ASP A 88 -32.88 1.67 39.96
N GLY A 89 -32.08 2.74 39.98
CA GLY A 89 -31.03 3.04 38.99
C GLY A 89 -29.67 2.42 39.29
N GLY A 90 -29.01 1.89 38.25
CA GLY A 90 -27.62 1.41 38.34
C GLY A 90 -26.97 1.15 36.99
N THR A 91 -26.21 2.11 36.47
CA THR A 91 -25.48 2.00 35.19
C THR A 91 -24.36 0.96 35.26
N ARG A 92 -24.63 -0.25 34.75
CA ARG A 92 -23.62 -1.32 34.65
C ARG A 92 -22.69 -1.07 33.47
N GLY A 93 -21.61 -0.33 33.71
CA GLY A 93 -20.59 -0.06 32.69
C GLY A 93 -19.93 -1.33 32.17
N CYS A 94 -19.74 -1.41 30.85
CA CYS A 94 -18.95 -2.47 30.22
C CYS A 94 -17.51 -2.41 30.74
N ARG A 95 -17.02 -3.50 31.35
CA ARG A 95 -15.63 -3.58 31.79
C ARG A 95 -14.71 -3.51 30.56
N ALA A 96 -13.77 -2.58 30.58
CA ALA A 96 -12.66 -2.62 29.64
C ALA A 96 -11.83 -3.90 29.87
N GLY A 97 -11.26 -4.45 28.79
CA GLY A 97 -10.15 -5.38 28.93
C GLY A 97 -8.95 -4.68 29.58
N PRO A 98 -8.00 -5.44 30.17
CA PRO A 98 -6.88 -4.84 30.88
C PRO A 98 -5.96 -4.07 29.93
N GLY A 99 -6.11 -2.74 29.90
CA GLY A 99 -4.99 -1.86 29.59
C GLY A 99 -3.86 -2.15 30.58
N TRP A 100 -2.61 -2.15 30.10
CA TRP A 100 -1.45 -2.55 30.90
C TRP A 100 -1.35 -1.69 32.19
N PRO A 101 -1.45 -2.28 33.39
CA PRO A 101 -1.47 -1.51 34.62
C PRO A 101 -0.07 -0.92 34.92
N GLY A 102 -0.02 0.39 35.17
CA GLY A 102 1.16 1.04 35.76
C GLY A 102 2.29 1.38 34.79
N ARG A 103 2.04 2.24 33.79
CA ARG A 103 3.11 3.03 33.15
C ARG A 103 2.80 4.52 33.31
N VAL A 104 3.75 5.26 33.87
CA VAL A 104 3.61 6.69 34.24
C VAL A 104 4.27 7.62 33.21
N GLY A 105 5.08 7.05 32.31
CA GLY A 105 5.82 7.78 31.27
C GLY A 105 4.94 8.56 30.28
N VAL A 106 5.26 9.84 30.08
CA VAL A 106 4.53 10.74 29.19
C VAL A 106 4.80 10.38 27.74
N THR A 107 3.79 9.81 27.08
CA THR A 107 3.86 9.53 25.63
C THR A 107 3.94 10.83 24.82
N ARG A 108 4.83 10.89 23.83
CA ARG A 108 4.99 12.09 22.98
C ARG A 108 4.62 11.90 21.51
N CYS A 109 5.02 10.79 20.88
CA CYS A 109 4.79 10.58 19.45
C CYS A 109 4.52 9.11 19.12
N ARG A 110 3.56 8.89 18.21
CA ARG A 110 3.15 7.59 17.68
C ARG A 110 3.19 7.60 16.14
N PRO A 111 4.33 7.29 15.51
CA PRO A 111 4.37 6.95 14.09
C PRO A 111 3.70 5.59 13.83
N GLN A 112 2.83 5.50 12.84
CA GLN A 112 2.20 4.26 12.40
C GLN A 112 2.19 4.14 10.88
N VAL A 113 2.54 2.95 10.37
CA VAL A 113 2.48 2.61 8.95
C VAL A 113 1.47 1.47 8.79
N TYR A 114 0.59 1.51 7.80
CA TYR A 114 -0.31 0.39 7.50
C TYR A 114 -0.50 0.13 6.01
N ARG A 115 -0.70 -1.15 5.68
CA ARG A 115 -1.22 -1.56 4.37
C ARG A 115 -2.67 -1.11 4.23
N HIS A 116 -3.10 -0.76 3.03
CA HIS A 116 -4.52 -0.63 2.69
C HIS A 116 -5.35 -1.87 3.09
N GLY A 117 -6.67 -1.70 3.16
CA GLY A 117 -7.60 -2.82 3.32
C GLY A 117 -7.68 -3.73 2.08
N ASP A 118 -8.51 -4.76 2.18
CA ASP A 118 -8.87 -5.69 1.11
C ASP A 118 -9.36 -5.00 -0.18
N ARG A 119 -8.98 -5.57 -1.32
CA ARG A 119 -9.13 -4.97 -2.66
C ARG A 119 -9.37 -6.02 -3.74
N SER A 120 -9.81 -5.57 -4.91
CA SER A 120 -9.70 -6.34 -6.16
C SER A 120 -8.21 -6.58 -6.54
N PRO A 121 -7.89 -7.59 -7.36
CA PRO A 121 -6.51 -7.86 -7.77
C PRO A 121 -5.98 -6.70 -8.63
N ILE A 122 -4.67 -6.49 -8.65
CA ILE A 122 -4.06 -5.38 -9.42
C ILE A 122 -4.17 -5.61 -10.94
N LYS A 123 -4.30 -6.87 -11.37
CA LYS A 123 -4.53 -7.30 -12.75
C LYS A 123 -4.99 -8.77 -12.76
N ALA A 124 -5.60 -9.20 -13.86
CA ALA A 124 -5.78 -10.60 -14.22
C ALA A 124 -4.54 -11.17 -14.94
N PHE A 125 -4.45 -12.49 -15.06
CA PHE A 125 -3.54 -13.17 -16.00
C PHE A 125 -4.28 -13.55 -17.31
N PRO A 126 -3.57 -13.82 -18.43
CA PRO A 126 -4.20 -13.91 -19.76
C PRO A 126 -5.29 -14.99 -19.95
N ARG A 127 -5.35 -16.01 -19.09
CA ARG A 127 -6.37 -17.07 -19.10
C ARG A 127 -7.29 -17.09 -17.87
N ASP A 128 -7.24 -16.05 -17.05
CA ASP A 128 -8.17 -15.87 -15.93
C ASP A 128 -9.60 -15.61 -16.47
N PRO A 129 -10.64 -16.33 -16.00
CA PRO A 129 -12.03 -15.98 -16.31
C PRO A 129 -12.49 -14.62 -15.73
N TYR A 130 -11.88 -14.13 -14.64
CA TYR A 130 -12.32 -12.94 -13.88
C TYR A 130 -11.62 -11.63 -14.27
N GLN A 131 -11.60 -11.38 -15.59
CA GLN A 131 -11.19 -10.11 -16.18
C GLN A 131 -11.93 -8.90 -15.56
N GLU A 132 -11.40 -7.69 -15.75
CA GLU A 132 -11.74 -6.48 -14.95
C GLU A 132 -13.24 -6.25 -14.70
N SER A 133 -14.11 -6.52 -15.68
CA SER A 133 -15.57 -6.41 -15.57
C SER A 133 -16.24 -7.31 -14.52
N ALA A 134 -15.54 -8.34 -14.01
CA ALA A 134 -15.99 -9.16 -12.89
C ALA A 134 -15.88 -8.42 -11.53
N TRP A 135 -15.08 -7.35 -11.47
CA TRP A 135 -14.82 -6.58 -10.25
C TRP A 135 -15.66 -5.30 -10.25
N PRO A 136 -16.54 -5.06 -9.25
CA PRO A 136 -17.52 -3.96 -9.29
C PRO A 136 -16.96 -2.54 -9.41
N GLN A 137 -15.66 -2.35 -9.17
CA GLN A 137 -14.93 -1.08 -9.31
C GLN A 137 -13.74 -1.19 -10.29
N GLY A 138 -13.55 -2.32 -10.97
CA GLY A 138 -12.33 -2.63 -11.72
C GLY A 138 -11.16 -3.10 -10.85
N PHE A 139 -9.95 -3.12 -11.42
CA PHE A 139 -8.75 -3.67 -10.77
C PHE A 139 -8.09 -2.72 -9.76
N GLY A 140 -7.44 -3.29 -8.73
CA GLY A 140 -6.65 -2.59 -7.74
C GLY A 140 -7.43 -1.67 -6.77
N GLN A 141 -8.76 -1.81 -6.70
CA GLN A 141 -9.67 -0.93 -5.96
C GLN A 141 -10.09 -1.49 -4.60
N LEU A 142 -10.27 -0.61 -3.59
CA LEU A 142 -10.63 -1.00 -2.22
C LEU A 142 -12.07 -1.51 -2.15
N THR A 143 -12.28 -2.67 -1.53
CA THR A 143 -13.62 -3.27 -1.43
C THR A 143 -14.36 -2.80 -0.19
N GLN A 144 -15.66 -3.11 -0.12
CA GLN A 144 -16.44 -2.95 1.11
C GLN A 144 -15.88 -3.76 2.30
N VAL A 145 -15.10 -4.81 2.06
CA VAL A 145 -14.36 -5.54 3.11
C VAL A 145 -13.18 -4.71 3.58
N GLY A 146 -12.40 -4.14 2.66
CA GLY A 146 -11.24 -3.30 2.98
C GLY A 146 -11.59 -2.03 3.75
N MET A 147 -12.70 -1.38 3.39
CA MET A 147 -13.26 -0.25 4.16
C MET A 147 -13.54 -0.64 5.62
N ARG A 148 -14.20 -1.79 5.85
CA ARG A 148 -14.50 -2.27 7.21
C ARG A 148 -13.24 -2.61 8.00
N GLN A 149 -12.28 -3.31 7.40
CA GLN A 149 -11.00 -3.64 8.03
C GLN A 149 -10.24 -2.38 8.50
N GLN A 150 -10.28 -1.30 7.70
CA GLN A 150 -9.65 -0.04 8.06
C GLN A 150 -10.41 0.71 9.15
N TRP A 151 -11.75 0.73 9.09
CA TRP A 151 -12.60 1.28 10.16
C TRP A 151 -12.44 0.53 11.49
N GLU A 152 -12.27 -0.80 11.45
CA GLU A 152 -11.92 -1.62 12.62
C GLU A 152 -10.52 -1.30 13.17
N LEU A 153 -9.52 -1.09 12.29
CA LEU A 153 -8.18 -0.65 12.68
C LEU A 153 -8.24 0.74 13.34
N GLY A 154 -8.95 1.71 12.74
CA GLY A 154 -9.18 3.03 13.31
C GLY A 154 -9.76 2.99 14.73
N GLN A 155 -10.79 2.17 14.96
CA GLN A 155 -11.36 1.96 16.30
C GLN A 155 -10.40 1.25 17.26
N ALA A 156 -9.57 0.32 16.78
CA ALA A 156 -8.55 -0.33 17.61
C ALA A 156 -7.48 0.68 18.06
N LEU A 157 -7.07 1.59 17.17
CA LEU A 157 -6.16 2.69 17.47
C LEU A 157 -6.80 3.71 18.42
N ARG A 158 -8.08 4.06 18.24
CA ARG A 158 -8.83 4.93 19.17
C ARG A 158 -8.96 4.32 20.57
N ARG A 159 -9.07 2.99 20.66
CA ARG A 159 -9.03 2.27 21.95
C ARG A 159 -7.63 2.28 22.56
N ARG A 160 -6.57 2.02 21.77
CA ARG A 160 -5.18 2.01 22.24
C ARG A 160 -4.65 3.39 22.66
N TYR A 161 -5.12 4.46 22.01
CA TYR A 161 -4.62 5.83 22.22
C TYR A 161 -5.67 6.78 22.82
N ARG A 162 -6.71 6.24 23.50
CA ARG A 162 -7.77 7.02 24.15
C ARG A 162 -7.21 8.13 25.03
N ASP A 163 -6.30 7.79 25.93
CA ASP A 163 -5.79 8.69 26.96
C ASP A 163 -4.60 9.55 26.49
N PHE A 164 -4.29 9.48 25.18
CA PHE A 164 -3.19 10.20 24.54
C PHE A 164 -3.70 11.22 23.51
N LEU A 165 -4.63 10.81 22.63
CA LEU A 165 -5.26 11.68 21.65
C LEU A 165 -6.47 12.39 22.25
N SER A 166 -6.74 13.62 21.81
CA SER A 166 -8.00 14.29 22.16
C SER A 166 -9.21 13.49 21.68
N ASP A 167 -10.33 13.58 22.40
CA ASP A 167 -11.55 12.88 21.98
C ASP A 167 -12.14 13.39 20.65
N THR A 168 -11.88 14.67 20.37
CA THR A 168 -12.27 15.40 19.16
C THR A 168 -11.08 15.52 18.21
N TYR A 169 -11.33 15.62 16.90
CA TYR A 169 -10.25 15.82 15.94
C TYR A 169 -9.53 17.17 16.17
N ARG A 170 -8.20 17.14 16.25
CA ARG A 170 -7.36 18.35 16.35
C ARG A 170 -6.24 18.32 15.32
N ARG A 171 -6.28 19.28 14.39
CA ARG A 171 -5.32 19.44 13.28
C ARG A 171 -3.85 19.69 13.69
N GLN A 172 -3.59 19.88 14.97
CA GLN A 172 -2.24 20.02 15.54
C GLN A 172 -1.74 18.72 16.17
N GLU A 173 -2.63 17.76 16.48
CA GLU A 173 -2.29 16.49 17.15
C GLU A 173 -2.03 15.34 16.17
N ILE A 174 -2.57 15.40 14.94
CA ILE A 174 -2.42 14.32 13.96
C ILE A 174 -2.05 14.86 12.57
N PHE A 175 -1.16 14.16 11.88
CA PHE A 175 -0.87 14.33 10.46
C PHE A 175 -0.97 12.97 9.74
N ILE A 176 -1.56 12.97 8.55
CA ILE A 176 -1.81 11.76 7.75
C ILE A 176 -1.23 11.95 6.36
N ARG A 177 -0.39 11.01 5.92
CA ARG A 177 0.09 10.89 4.54
C ARG A 177 -0.32 9.54 3.96
N SER A 178 -0.72 9.53 2.70
CA SER A 178 -0.99 8.34 1.90
C SER A 178 -0.12 8.33 0.65
N THR A 179 0.15 7.17 0.07
CA THR A 179 0.52 7.10 -1.37
C THR A 179 -0.67 7.52 -2.24
N ASP A 180 -0.37 8.05 -3.43
CA ASP A 180 -1.36 8.52 -4.41
C ASP A 180 -1.96 7.33 -5.18
N CYS A 181 -2.83 6.58 -4.49
CA CYS A 181 -3.60 5.46 -5.01
C CYS A 181 -4.96 5.43 -4.29
N ASP A 182 -6.06 5.29 -5.03
CA ASP A 182 -7.43 5.29 -4.48
C ASP A 182 -7.56 4.38 -3.25
N ARG A 183 -7.07 3.14 -3.35
CA ARG A 183 -7.13 2.15 -2.26
C ARG A 183 -6.41 2.55 -0.97
N THR A 184 -5.37 3.37 -1.01
CA THR A 184 -4.67 3.85 0.19
C THR A 184 -5.31 5.14 0.71
N LEU A 185 -5.72 6.05 -0.17
CA LEU A 185 -6.49 7.25 0.19
C LEU A 185 -7.82 6.88 0.90
N MET A 186 -8.65 6.04 0.26
CA MET A 186 -9.90 5.53 0.83
C MET A 186 -9.67 4.68 2.10
N SER A 187 -8.52 3.98 2.20
CA SER A 187 -8.16 3.27 3.43
C SER A 187 -7.90 4.24 4.58
N ALA A 188 -7.21 5.36 4.32
CA ALA A 188 -6.96 6.38 5.32
C ALA A 188 -8.26 7.07 5.77
N GLU A 189 -9.17 7.38 4.85
CA GLU A 189 -10.48 7.96 5.17
C GLU A 189 -11.35 7.01 6.01
N ALA A 190 -11.42 5.73 5.65
CA ALA A 190 -12.15 4.71 6.42
C ALA A 190 -11.53 4.48 7.82
N ASN A 191 -10.20 4.51 7.93
CA ASN A 191 -9.48 4.45 9.20
C ASN A 191 -9.79 5.67 10.08
N LEU A 192 -9.76 6.87 9.51
CA LEU A 192 -10.08 8.12 10.22
C LEU A 192 -11.54 8.17 10.68
N ALA A 193 -12.49 7.62 9.92
CA ALA A 193 -13.87 7.46 10.34
C ALA A 193 -14.05 6.51 11.54
N GLY A 194 -13.12 5.55 11.73
CA GLY A 194 -13.07 4.69 12.92
C GLY A 194 -12.30 5.32 14.10
N LEU A 195 -11.36 6.22 13.81
CA LEU A 195 -10.52 6.90 14.81
C LEU A 195 -11.22 8.11 15.45
N TYR A 196 -11.91 8.94 14.66
CA TYR A 196 -12.57 10.18 15.08
C TYR A 196 -14.04 10.26 14.63
N PRO A 197 -14.93 9.35 15.09
CA PRO A 197 -16.36 9.52 14.90
C PRO A 197 -16.82 10.83 15.58
N PRO A 198 -17.47 11.76 14.86
CA PRO A 198 -17.76 13.11 15.37
C PRO A 198 -18.82 13.10 16.48
N GLY A 199 -18.62 13.93 17.50
CA GLY A 199 -19.60 14.18 18.56
C GLY A 199 -19.98 15.66 18.68
N GLY A 200 -21.21 15.92 19.13
CA GLY A 200 -21.66 17.28 19.49
C GLY A 200 -21.44 18.32 18.39
N GLN A 201 -20.48 19.22 18.60
CA GLN A 201 -20.15 20.33 17.68
C GLN A 201 -19.38 19.90 16.42
N GLU A 202 -18.81 18.70 16.37
CA GLU A 202 -18.12 18.17 15.18
C GLU A 202 -19.11 17.66 14.11
N MET A 203 -20.36 17.39 14.48
CA MET A 203 -21.39 16.88 13.58
C MET A 203 -21.96 17.99 12.70
N PHE A 204 -21.30 18.28 11.57
CA PHE A 204 -21.78 19.26 10.59
C PHE A 204 -23.13 18.89 9.95
N ASN A 205 -23.54 17.62 10.02
CA ASN A 205 -24.85 17.12 9.60
C ASN A 205 -25.29 15.99 10.55
N PRO A 206 -26.44 16.09 11.23
CA PRO A 206 -26.88 15.09 12.22
C PRO A 206 -27.22 13.71 11.62
N ASN A 207 -27.35 13.61 10.30
CA ASN A 207 -27.59 12.34 9.60
C ASN A 207 -26.28 11.66 9.12
N ILE A 208 -25.11 12.23 9.42
CA ILE A 208 -23.81 11.75 8.93
C ILE A 208 -22.81 11.68 10.09
N SER A 209 -22.57 10.46 10.60
CA SER A 209 -21.58 10.17 11.65
C SER A 209 -20.13 10.13 11.13
N TRP A 210 -19.74 11.12 10.35
CA TRP A 210 -18.40 11.28 9.74
C TRP A 210 -18.01 12.76 9.71
N GLN A 211 -16.71 13.05 9.78
CA GLN A 211 -16.17 14.40 9.65
C GLN A 211 -14.97 14.43 8.67
N PRO A 212 -14.81 15.51 7.87
CA PRO A 212 -13.71 15.63 6.92
C PRO A 212 -12.38 15.86 7.66
N ILE A 213 -11.48 14.88 7.57
CA ILE A 213 -10.11 14.96 8.09
C ILE A 213 -9.13 14.86 6.90
N PRO A 214 -8.17 15.80 6.74
CA PRO A 214 -7.30 15.83 5.58
C PRO A 214 -6.32 14.65 5.55
N VAL A 215 -6.33 13.91 4.43
CA VAL A 215 -5.30 12.96 4.04
C VAL A 215 -4.39 13.66 3.03
N HIS A 216 -3.09 13.76 3.32
CA HIS A 216 -2.11 14.36 2.42
C HIS A 216 -1.48 13.31 1.50
N THR A 217 -1.08 13.68 0.29
CA THR A 217 -0.32 12.82 -0.62
C THR A 217 0.64 13.64 -1.48
N VAL A 218 1.44 12.98 -2.30
CA VAL A 218 2.27 13.57 -3.37
C VAL A 218 2.06 12.74 -4.64
N PRO A 219 2.11 13.32 -5.85
CA PRO A 219 1.93 12.58 -7.09
C PRO A 219 2.87 11.36 -7.19
N GLU A 220 2.46 10.30 -7.90
CA GLU A 220 3.28 9.09 -8.05
C GLU A 220 4.69 9.36 -8.60
N SER A 221 4.85 10.36 -9.49
CA SER A 221 6.17 10.79 -9.99
C SER A 221 7.11 11.28 -8.90
N ASP A 222 6.57 11.77 -7.78
CA ASP A 222 7.26 12.50 -6.71
C ASP A 222 7.30 11.68 -5.40
N GLU A 223 6.70 10.50 -5.39
CA GLU A 223 6.71 9.60 -4.22
C GLU A 223 8.10 9.00 -4.01
N ARG A 224 8.69 9.28 -2.85
CA ARG A 224 10.04 8.85 -2.45
C ARG A 224 10.10 8.26 -1.03
N LEU A 225 8.94 8.00 -0.41
CA LEU A 225 8.84 7.68 1.02
C LEU A 225 7.95 6.47 1.35
N LEU A 226 6.84 6.25 0.62
CA LEU A 226 5.86 5.22 0.99
C LEU A 226 5.57 4.16 -0.08
N LYS A 227 5.95 4.35 -1.35
CA LYS A 227 5.72 3.37 -2.43
C LYS A 227 7.03 2.68 -2.78
N PHE A 228 7.15 1.39 -2.45
CA PHE A 228 8.38 0.59 -2.59
C PHE A 228 8.23 -0.50 -3.67
N PRO A 229 9.30 -0.82 -4.44
CA PRO A 229 10.64 -0.23 -4.35
C PRO A 229 10.73 1.21 -4.91
N LEU A 230 11.60 2.01 -4.29
CA LEU A 230 11.95 3.36 -4.73
C LEU A 230 12.76 3.31 -6.03
N THR A 231 12.32 4.08 -7.01
CA THR A 231 12.92 4.17 -8.34
C THR A 231 12.90 5.62 -8.85
N PRO A 232 13.79 6.01 -9.78
CA PRO A 232 14.93 5.23 -10.29
C PRO A 232 16.09 5.20 -9.27
N CYS A 233 16.72 4.03 -9.10
CA CYS A 233 17.90 3.87 -8.24
C CYS A 233 18.89 2.86 -8.86
N PRO A 234 19.83 3.29 -9.73
CA PRO A 234 20.72 2.40 -10.46
C PRO A 234 21.50 1.39 -9.61
N ARG A 235 22.00 1.78 -8.43
CA ARG A 235 22.69 0.87 -7.50
C ARG A 235 21.75 -0.22 -6.94
N TYR A 236 20.48 0.10 -6.73
CA TYR A 236 19.48 -0.91 -6.32
C TYR A 236 19.21 -1.92 -7.45
N GLU A 237 19.10 -1.48 -8.71
CA GLU A 237 18.95 -2.41 -9.85
C GLU A 237 20.18 -3.32 -10.04
N GLN A 238 21.38 -2.79 -9.76
CA GLN A 238 22.59 -3.60 -9.68
C GLN A 238 22.51 -4.64 -8.56
N LEU A 239 22.09 -4.25 -7.35
CA LEU A 239 21.89 -5.18 -6.22
C LEU A 239 20.84 -6.25 -6.52
N GLN A 240 19.74 -5.92 -7.20
CA GLN A 240 18.75 -6.89 -7.66
C GLN A 240 19.36 -7.87 -8.67
N THR A 241 20.24 -7.40 -9.55
CA THR A 241 20.97 -8.25 -10.51
C THR A 241 22.02 -9.14 -9.84
N GLU A 242 22.77 -8.63 -8.87
CA GLU A 242 23.64 -9.42 -7.99
C GLU A 242 22.84 -10.50 -7.23
N THR A 243 21.62 -10.17 -6.79
CA THR A 243 20.73 -11.13 -6.12
C THR A 243 20.26 -12.24 -7.06
N ARG A 244 19.94 -11.95 -8.33
CA ARG A 244 19.59 -12.96 -9.36
C ARG A 244 20.74 -13.94 -9.62
N HIS A 245 21.98 -13.51 -9.41
CA HIS A 245 23.18 -14.36 -9.52
C HIS A 245 23.56 -15.07 -8.20
N SER A 246 22.84 -14.84 -7.10
CA SER A 246 23.08 -15.53 -5.82
C SER A 246 22.73 -17.02 -5.91
N ALA A 247 23.45 -17.86 -5.16
CA ALA A 247 23.17 -19.29 -5.08
C ALA A 247 21.74 -19.58 -4.56
N GLU A 248 21.22 -18.74 -3.66
CA GLU A 248 19.87 -18.86 -3.10
C GLU A 248 18.80 -18.66 -4.19
N TYR A 249 18.86 -17.56 -4.96
CA TYR A 249 17.91 -17.31 -6.04
C TYR A 249 18.02 -18.37 -7.16
N ILE A 250 19.25 -18.75 -7.53
CA ILE A 250 19.49 -19.75 -8.57
C ILE A 250 18.95 -21.13 -8.15
N ASN A 251 19.16 -21.54 -6.90
CA ASN A 251 18.66 -22.84 -6.41
C ASN A 251 17.14 -22.81 -6.27
N LYS A 252 16.56 -21.75 -5.68
CA LYS A 252 15.10 -21.58 -5.63
C LYS A 252 14.47 -21.60 -7.03
N THR A 253 15.13 -21.02 -8.04
CA THR A 253 14.62 -21.06 -9.42
C THR A 253 14.66 -22.49 -10.00
N LYS A 254 15.73 -23.26 -9.75
CA LYS A 254 15.85 -24.66 -10.21
C LYS A 254 14.85 -25.59 -9.54
N GLU A 255 14.75 -25.51 -8.21
CA GLU A 255 13.84 -26.32 -7.37
C GLU A 255 12.39 -26.19 -7.82
N ASN A 256 12.00 -24.98 -8.24
CA ASN A 256 10.62 -24.63 -8.56
C ASN A 256 10.36 -24.53 -10.09
N TRP A 257 11.31 -24.96 -10.94
CA TRP A 257 11.22 -24.84 -12.40
C TRP A 257 9.95 -25.49 -12.96
N GLN A 258 9.67 -26.75 -12.60
CA GLN A 258 8.52 -27.50 -13.12
C GLN A 258 7.18 -26.86 -12.69
N PHE A 259 7.15 -26.24 -11.52
CA PHE A 259 5.99 -25.49 -11.04
C PHE A 259 5.80 -24.18 -11.82
N LEU A 260 6.89 -23.42 -12.05
CA LEU A 260 6.87 -22.23 -12.89
C LEU A 260 6.40 -22.55 -14.32
N GLU A 261 6.91 -23.62 -14.93
CA GLU A 261 6.49 -24.11 -16.25
C GLU A 261 4.99 -24.47 -16.31
N MET A 262 4.47 -25.13 -15.26
CA MET A 262 3.04 -25.40 -15.11
C MET A 262 2.22 -24.11 -15.00
N VAL A 263 2.60 -23.18 -14.13
CA VAL A 263 1.86 -21.93 -13.93
C VAL A 263 1.91 -21.04 -15.19
N ALA A 264 3.02 -20.99 -15.92
CA ALA A 264 3.09 -20.34 -17.23
C ALA A 264 2.09 -20.96 -18.22
N LYS A 265 2.10 -22.30 -18.33
CA LYS A 265 1.20 -23.05 -19.20
C LYS A 265 -0.28 -22.81 -18.87
N GLU A 266 -0.67 -22.79 -17.60
CA GLU A 266 -2.08 -22.64 -17.21
C GLU A 266 -2.56 -21.18 -17.21
N THR A 267 -1.72 -20.22 -16.84
CA THR A 267 -2.08 -18.78 -16.84
C THR A 267 -1.98 -18.12 -18.21
N GLY A 268 -1.17 -18.68 -19.13
CA GLY A 268 -0.85 -18.07 -20.41
C GLY A 268 0.21 -16.96 -20.35
N ILE A 269 0.87 -16.77 -19.20
CA ILE A 269 2.03 -15.88 -19.08
C ILE A 269 3.23 -16.55 -19.76
N ARG A 270 3.92 -15.85 -20.66
CA ARG A 270 5.09 -16.36 -21.39
C ARG A 270 6.30 -16.55 -20.47
N ASP A 271 6.68 -15.47 -19.78
CA ASP A 271 7.92 -15.38 -19.03
C ASP A 271 7.62 -15.27 -17.52
N ILE A 272 7.24 -16.40 -16.91
CA ILE A 272 7.02 -16.44 -15.45
C ILE A 272 8.33 -16.74 -14.71
N SER A 273 8.53 -16.04 -13.60
CA SER A 273 9.71 -16.16 -12.74
C SER A 273 9.32 -15.93 -11.28
N LEU A 274 10.27 -16.12 -10.36
CA LEU A 274 10.11 -15.77 -8.94
C LEU A 274 9.77 -14.27 -8.73
N GLU A 275 10.02 -13.42 -9.72
CA GLU A 275 9.74 -11.98 -9.70
C GLU A 275 8.38 -11.59 -10.30
N SER A 276 7.75 -12.46 -11.09
CA SER A 276 6.44 -12.19 -11.72
C SER A 276 5.30 -13.05 -11.16
N ILE A 277 5.62 -14.20 -10.55
CA ILE A 277 4.64 -15.15 -9.97
C ILE A 277 3.75 -14.52 -8.89
N TRP A 278 4.22 -13.48 -8.19
CA TRP A 278 3.41 -12.74 -7.20
C TRP A 278 2.09 -12.25 -7.78
N SER A 279 2.06 -11.94 -9.08
CA SER A 279 0.85 -11.42 -9.71
C SER A 279 -0.21 -12.50 -9.95
N VAL A 280 0.20 -13.74 -10.23
CA VAL A 280 -0.72 -14.89 -10.29
C VAL A 280 -1.31 -15.18 -8.90
N TYR A 281 -0.46 -15.13 -7.86
CA TYR A 281 -0.94 -15.26 -6.48
C TYR A 281 -1.89 -14.12 -6.08
N ASP A 282 -1.61 -12.88 -6.46
CA ASP A 282 -2.47 -11.72 -6.13
C ASP A 282 -3.87 -11.84 -6.75
N THR A 283 -3.95 -12.27 -8.02
CA THR A 283 -5.19 -12.58 -8.75
C THR A 283 -6.02 -13.62 -7.98
N LEU A 284 -5.47 -14.83 -7.82
CA LEU A 284 -6.15 -15.96 -7.16
C LEU A 284 -6.46 -15.72 -5.68
N PHE A 285 -5.63 -14.95 -4.96
CA PHE A 285 -5.86 -14.61 -3.55
C PHE A 285 -7.05 -13.66 -3.39
N CYS A 286 -7.19 -12.68 -4.28
CA CYS A 286 -8.34 -11.77 -4.25
C CYS A 286 -9.64 -12.51 -4.62
N GLU A 287 -9.61 -13.37 -5.64
CA GLU A 287 -10.73 -14.26 -6.00
C GLU A 287 -11.16 -15.16 -4.83
N GLN A 288 -10.21 -15.84 -4.19
CA GLN A 288 -10.45 -16.73 -3.06
C GLN A 288 -11.06 -15.97 -1.87
N ALA A 289 -10.56 -14.77 -1.57
CA ALA A 289 -11.10 -13.89 -0.53
C ALA A 289 -12.55 -13.45 -0.83
N HIS A 290 -12.89 -13.29 -2.13
CA HIS A 290 -14.21 -12.92 -2.61
C HIS A 290 -15.14 -14.11 -2.90
N LYS A 291 -14.68 -15.35 -2.69
CA LYS A 291 -15.42 -16.60 -2.93
C LYS A 291 -15.80 -16.81 -4.40
N MET A 292 -14.93 -16.40 -5.31
CA MET A 292 -15.01 -16.77 -6.73
C MET A 292 -14.50 -18.22 -6.92
N ASP A 293 -15.02 -18.91 -7.94
CA ASP A 293 -14.62 -20.29 -8.24
C ASP A 293 -13.26 -20.29 -8.96
N LEU A 294 -12.21 -20.71 -8.25
CA LEU A 294 -10.84 -20.75 -8.78
C LEU A 294 -10.69 -21.77 -9.92
N PRO A 295 -9.79 -21.54 -10.91
CA PRO A 295 -9.50 -22.50 -11.96
C PRO A 295 -9.07 -23.87 -11.40
N GLY A 296 -9.51 -24.96 -12.01
CA GLY A 296 -9.34 -26.33 -11.49
C GLY A 296 -7.90 -26.86 -11.36
N TRP A 297 -6.88 -26.11 -11.78
CA TRP A 297 -5.47 -26.39 -11.50
C TRP A 297 -4.99 -25.83 -10.14
N VAL A 298 -5.77 -24.93 -9.51
CA VAL A 298 -5.42 -24.23 -8.27
C VAL A 298 -5.91 -25.05 -7.06
N THR A 299 -5.17 -26.10 -6.73
CA THR A 299 -5.40 -26.88 -5.50
C THR A 299 -4.91 -26.10 -4.26
N PRO A 300 -5.29 -26.50 -3.03
CA PRO A 300 -4.75 -25.89 -1.80
C PRO A 300 -3.23 -25.92 -1.71
N GLU A 301 -2.60 -26.98 -2.22
CA GLU A 301 -1.14 -27.14 -2.30
C GLU A 301 -0.53 -26.16 -3.30
N VAL A 302 -1.12 -26.04 -4.50
CA VAL A 302 -0.71 -25.06 -5.51
C VAL A 302 -0.83 -23.63 -4.99
N MET A 303 -1.92 -23.30 -4.29
CA MET A 303 -2.13 -21.96 -3.72
C MET A 303 -1.18 -21.66 -2.56
N THR A 304 -0.85 -22.67 -1.73
CA THR A 304 0.17 -22.58 -0.68
C THR A 304 1.55 -22.33 -1.29
N HIS A 305 1.89 -23.05 -2.35
CA HIS A 305 3.20 -22.93 -3.00
C HIS A 305 3.34 -21.62 -3.81
N LEU A 306 2.27 -21.14 -4.45
CA LEU A 306 2.20 -19.79 -5.00
C LEU A 306 2.49 -18.73 -3.92
N LYS A 307 1.91 -18.88 -2.71
CA LYS A 307 2.19 -17.99 -1.58
C LYS A 307 3.66 -18.04 -1.17
N GLU A 308 4.26 -19.22 -1.05
CA GLU A 308 5.68 -19.39 -0.68
C GLU A 308 6.62 -18.67 -1.64
N LEU A 309 6.41 -18.83 -2.96
CA LEU A 309 7.23 -18.19 -3.98
C LEU A 309 6.96 -16.68 -4.06
N LYS A 310 5.72 -16.24 -3.83
CA LYS A 310 5.36 -14.82 -3.71
C LYS A 310 5.96 -14.17 -2.46
N ASP A 311 6.06 -14.88 -1.34
CA ASP A 311 6.72 -14.41 -0.11
C ASP A 311 8.24 -14.39 -0.26
N PHE A 312 8.84 -15.38 -0.91
CA PHE A 312 10.25 -15.34 -1.34
C PHE A 312 10.54 -14.14 -2.24
N GLY A 313 9.60 -13.73 -3.11
CA GLY A 313 9.73 -12.51 -3.91
C GLY A 313 9.92 -11.23 -3.08
N PHE A 314 9.38 -11.17 -1.85
CA PHE A 314 9.64 -10.07 -0.91
C PHE A 314 11.03 -10.16 -0.26
N GLU A 315 11.51 -11.38 0.01
CA GLU A 315 12.90 -11.58 0.47
C GLU A 315 13.89 -11.17 -0.61
N PHE A 316 13.62 -11.49 -1.88
CA PHE A 316 14.40 -11.06 -3.03
C PHE A 316 14.47 -9.54 -3.21
N LEU A 317 13.37 -8.81 -2.99
CA LEU A 317 13.32 -7.35 -3.17
C LEU A 317 14.16 -6.58 -2.12
N PHE A 318 14.24 -7.07 -0.88
CA PHE A 318 14.80 -6.27 0.23
C PHE A 318 15.90 -6.98 1.05
N GLY A 319 16.10 -8.27 0.85
CA GLY A 319 17.10 -9.12 1.52
C GLY A 319 17.82 -10.04 0.53
N ILE A 320 18.08 -11.29 0.95
CA ILE A 320 18.95 -12.28 0.31
C ILE A 320 20.41 -11.79 0.21
N HIS A 321 20.68 -10.86 -0.72
CA HIS A 321 22.00 -10.29 -0.98
C HIS A 321 22.07 -8.83 -0.51
N ASN A 322 23.16 -8.46 0.17
CA ASN A 322 23.43 -7.13 0.75
C ASN A 322 22.21 -6.43 1.42
N ARG A 323 21.52 -7.12 2.34
CA ARG A 323 20.33 -6.58 3.07
C ARG A 323 20.51 -5.15 3.57
N VAL A 324 21.66 -4.85 4.19
CA VAL A 324 21.94 -3.51 4.75
C VAL A 324 22.00 -2.45 3.66
N GLU A 325 22.65 -2.73 2.53
CA GLU A 325 22.75 -1.79 1.40
C GLU A 325 21.40 -1.60 0.72
N LYS A 326 20.66 -2.69 0.47
CA LYS A 326 19.27 -2.62 -0.01
C LYS A 326 18.39 -1.81 0.95
N ALA A 327 18.55 -1.97 2.26
CA ALA A 327 17.79 -1.21 3.25
C ALA A 327 18.03 0.29 3.11
N ARG A 328 19.29 0.75 3.03
CA ARG A 328 19.64 2.18 2.84
C ARG A 328 18.97 2.78 1.61
N LEU A 329 18.93 2.04 0.50
CA LEU A 329 18.31 2.47 -0.76
C LEU A 329 16.78 2.31 -0.78
N GLN A 330 16.20 1.60 0.19
CA GLN A 330 14.78 1.26 0.26
C GLN A 330 14.19 1.63 1.63
N GLY A 331 13.76 0.65 2.45
CA GLY A 331 13.01 0.90 3.69
C GLY A 331 13.71 1.79 4.72
N GLY A 332 15.02 1.94 4.63
CA GLY A 332 15.85 2.89 5.35
C GLY A 332 15.46 4.35 5.16
N VAL A 333 14.91 4.72 4.00
CA VAL A 333 14.39 6.08 3.73
C VAL A 333 13.18 6.39 4.62
N LEU A 334 12.26 5.42 4.76
CA LEU A 334 11.11 5.55 5.66
C LEU A 334 11.54 5.46 7.13
N LEU A 335 12.51 4.60 7.45
CA LEU A 335 13.07 4.50 8.79
C LEU A 335 13.77 5.78 9.23
N ASP A 336 14.55 6.43 8.37
CA ASP A 336 15.14 7.75 8.59
C ASP A 336 14.08 8.82 8.88
N HIS A 337 13.03 8.87 8.05
CA HIS A 337 11.93 9.80 8.27
C HIS A 337 11.25 9.57 9.64
N ILE A 338 11.10 8.31 10.05
CA ILE A 338 10.54 7.94 11.36
C ILE A 338 11.51 8.32 12.49
N ARG A 339 12.81 8.00 12.38
CA ARG A 339 13.87 8.41 13.33
C ARG A 339 13.87 9.92 13.54
N LYS A 340 13.89 10.71 12.46
CA LYS A 340 13.86 12.18 12.50
C LYS A 340 12.62 12.72 13.21
N ASN A 341 11.45 12.12 13.01
CA ASN A 341 10.23 12.49 13.73
C ASN A 341 10.26 12.10 15.22
N LEU A 342 10.80 10.92 15.57
CA LEU A 342 10.96 10.48 16.97
C LEU A 342 11.93 11.40 17.73
N THR A 343 13.12 11.67 17.19
CA THR A 343 14.11 12.59 17.77
C THR A 343 13.55 14.00 17.93
N LYS A 344 12.77 14.48 16.95
CA LYS A 344 12.13 15.81 17.02
C LYS A 344 11.06 15.90 18.11
N ALA A 345 10.29 14.83 18.34
CA ALA A 345 9.30 14.77 19.41
C ALA A 345 9.92 14.59 20.82
N ALA A 346 11.11 13.99 20.91
CA ALA A 346 11.89 13.92 22.14
C ALA A 346 12.48 15.27 22.57
N ASN A 347 12.76 16.18 21.62
CA ASN A 347 13.26 17.51 21.95
C ASN A 347 12.15 18.38 22.58
N ALA A 348 12.19 18.54 23.90
CA ALA A 348 11.19 19.29 24.66
C ALA A 348 11.08 20.79 24.29
N SER A 349 12.09 21.39 23.63
CA SER A 349 12.02 22.77 23.12
C SER A 349 11.21 22.91 21.83
N ALA A 350 10.97 21.82 21.10
CA ALA A 350 10.08 21.81 19.96
C ALA A 350 8.62 21.82 20.46
N HIS A 351 7.98 23.00 20.42
CA HIS A 351 6.55 23.21 20.69
C HIS A 351 5.65 22.56 19.60
N GLN A 352 5.77 21.25 19.41
CA GLN A 352 4.94 20.46 18.51
C GLN A 352 3.89 19.70 19.32
N ASN A 353 2.63 20.10 19.17
CA ASN A 353 1.49 19.35 19.71
C ASN A 353 1.22 18.05 18.92
N LEU A 354 2.06 17.71 17.93
CA LEU A 354 1.89 16.59 17.02
C LEU A 354 2.18 15.26 17.74
N LYS A 355 1.12 14.47 17.90
CA LYS A 355 1.07 13.22 18.67
C LYS A 355 1.09 11.98 17.80
N LEU A 356 0.42 12.00 16.64
CA LEU A 356 0.21 10.85 15.77
C LEU A 356 0.59 11.16 14.33
N LEU A 357 1.44 10.31 13.76
CA LEU A 357 1.90 10.36 12.37
C LEU A 357 1.42 9.11 11.65
N VAL A 358 0.50 9.27 10.70
CA VAL A 358 -0.15 8.16 10.00
C VAL A 358 0.35 8.05 8.57
N TYR A 359 0.80 6.85 8.18
CA TYR A 359 1.27 6.53 6.84
C TYR A 359 0.44 5.39 6.23
N SER A 360 -0.46 5.71 5.30
CA SER A 360 -1.24 4.71 4.56
C SER A 360 -0.53 4.31 3.27
N ALA A 361 -0.26 3.02 3.11
CA ALA A 361 0.63 2.53 2.06
C ALA A 361 0.36 1.04 1.71
N HIS A 362 1.41 0.31 1.32
CA HIS A 362 1.33 -1.02 0.73
C HIS A 362 1.96 -2.10 1.64
N ASP A 363 1.84 -3.35 1.24
CA ASP A 363 2.61 -4.46 1.81
C ASP A 363 4.11 -4.28 1.57
N THR A 364 4.52 -3.88 0.35
CA THR A 364 5.94 -3.59 0.06
C THR A 364 6.51 -2.53 1.00
N THR A 365 5.73 -1.56 1.44
CA THR A 365 6.11 -0.53 2.43
C THR A 365 6.41 -1.12 3.79
N LEU A 366 5.52 -2.00 4.30
CA LEU A 366 5.70 -2.65 5.59
C LEU A 366 6.87 -3.64 5.56
N VAL A 367 7.00 -4.40 4.47
CA VAL A 367 8.11 -5.34 4.25
C VAL A 367 9.44 -4.59 4.21
N ALA A 368 9.58 -3.56 3.36
CA ALA A 368 10.82 -2.81 3.23
C ALA A 368 11.28 -2.22 4.57
N LEU A 369 10.33 -1.62 5.33
CA LEU A 369 10.61 -1.07 6.66
C LEU A 369 11.01 -2.15 7.67
N GLN A 370 10.29 -3.27 7.73
CA GLN A 370 10.59 -4.36 8.66
C GLN A 370 11.89 -5.09 8.31
N THR A 371 12.26 -5.18 7.02
CA THR A 371 13.54 -5.75 6.56
C THR A 371 14.70 -4.79 6.80
N ALA A 372 14.49 -3.47 6.78
CA ALA A 372 15.50 -2.50 7.24
C ALA A 372 15.75 -2.63 8.74
N LEU A 373 14.68 -2.69 9.54
CA LEU A 373 14.70 -2.90 11.00
C LEU A 373 15.18 -4.29 11.46
N ASP A 374 15.31 -5.24 10.53
CA ASP A 374 15.65 -6.66 10.80
C ASP A 374 14.64 -7.40 11.69
N VAL A 375 13.35 -7.10 11.51
CA VAL A 375 12.20 -7.68 12.24
C VAL A 375 11.12 -8.26 11.31
N TYR A 376 11.39 -8.38 10.00
CA TYR A 376 10.45 -8.93 9.04
C TYR A 376 10.29 -10.45 9.21
N ASN A 377 9.04 -10.91 9.35
CA ASN A 377 8.71 -12.31 9.63
C ASN A 377 8.63 -13.22 8.39
N LYS A 378 9.18 -12.78 7.24
CA LYS A 378 9.16 -13.49 5.94
C LYS A 378 7.77 -13.75 5.33
N ILE A 379 6.69 -13.17 5.86
CA ILE A 379 5.30 -13.39 5.39
C ILE A 379 4.67 -12.08 4.92
N GLN A 380 3.92 -12.11 3.80
CA GLN A 380 3.15 -10.95 3.33
C GLN A 380 2.36 -10.25 4.42
N ALA A 381 2.54 -8.93 4.52
CA ALA A 381 1.76 -8.10 5.42
C ALA A 381 0.25 -8.18 5.09
N PRO A 382 -0.62 -8.68 6.00
CA PRO A 382 -2.05 -8.81 5.73
C PRO A 382 -2.75 -7.47 5.43
N TYR A 383 -3.94 -7.52 4.84
CA TYR A 383 -4.76 -6.33 4.64
C TYR A 383 -5.09 -5.64 5.97
N ALA A 384 -5.03 -4.31 5.99
CA ALA A 384 -5.11 -3.49 7.21
C ALA A 384 -4.16 -3.92 8.35
N SER A 385 -3.03 -4.56 8.02
CA SER A 385 -1.95 -4.76 8.99
C SER A 385 -1.19 -3.45 9.23
N CYS A 386 -0.74 -3.24 10.47
CA CYS A 386 -0.18 -1.97 10.92
C CYS A 386 1.05 -2.17 11.81
N HIS A 387 2.15 -1.50 11.47
CA HIS A 387 3.36 -1.41 12.28
C HIS A 387 3.37 -0.07 13.03
N LEU A 388 3.57 -0.13 14.35
CA LEU A 388 3.48 0.97 15.31
C LEU A 388 4.84 1.25 15.92
N PHE A 389 5.21 2.52 16.02
CA PHE A 389 6.33 3.01 16.83
C PHE A 389 5.78 3.84 17.98
N GLU A 390 6.29 3.61 19.18
CA GLU A 390 5.70 4.11 20.41
C GLU A 390 6.77 4.84 21.25
N LEU A 391 6.85 6.17 21.09
CA LEU A 391 7.80 7.01 21.84
C LEU A 391 7.23 7.36 23.23
N TYR A 392 7.93 6.91 24.26
CA TYR A 392 7.67 7.22 25.66
C TYR A 392 8.75 8.15 26.21
N GLN A 393 8.36 9.14 27.01
CA GLN A 393 9.26 9.79 27.97
C GLN A 393 9.20 9.04 29.29
N GLU A 394 10.35 8.73 29.88
CA GLU A 394 10.49 7.92 31.09
C GLU A 394 10.55 8.76 32.37
N ASP A 395 10.44 8.11 33.52
CA ASP A 395 10.43 8.75 34.84
C ASP A 395 11.76 9.45 35.19
N ASP A 396 12.87 9.03 34.56
CA ASP A 396 14.20 9.66 34.65
C ASP A 396 14.39 10.82 33.64
N GLY A 397 13.36 11.11 32.83
CA GLY A 397 13.35 12.12 31.78
C GLY A 397 13.92 11.66 30.43
N ASN A 398 14.51 10.47 30.32
CA ASN A 398 14.99 9.89 29.07
C ASN A 398 13.82 9.44 28.17
N PHE A 399 14.14 8.92 26.99
CA PHE A 399 13.15 8.45 26.01
C PHE A 399 13.39 6.99 25.62
N SER A 400 12.31 6.24 25.44
CA SER A 400 12.33 4.91 24.85
C SER A 400 11.37 4.79 23.66
N VAL A 401 11.67 3.84 22.77
CA VAL A 401 10.86 3.45 21.62
C VAL A 401 10.48 1.98 21.80
N GLU A 402 9.18 1.71 21.84
CA GLU A 402 8.63 0.36 21.67
C GLU A 402 8.09 0.21 20.25
N MET A 403 8.16 -0.99 19.68
CA MET A 403 7.60 -1.28 18.35
C MET A 403 6.58 -2.41 18.45
N PHE A 404 5.51 -2.33 17.66
CA PHE A 404 4.50 -3.38 17.59
C PHE A 404 4.03 -3.63 16.15
N TYR A 405 3.52 -4.83 15.88
CA TYR A 405 2.93 -5.18 14.60
C TYR A 405 1.58 -5.87 14.80
N ARG A 406 0.51 -5.20 14.37
CA ARG A 406 -0.85 -5.73 14.32
C ARG A 406 -1.10 -6.30 12.93
N ASN A 407 -0.87 -7.60 12.76
CA ASN A 407 -1.16 -8.36 11.54
C ASN A 407 -2.52 -9.09 11.58
N GLU A 408 -3.18 -9.18 12.74
CA GLU A 408 -4.47 -9.85 12.93
C GLU A 408 -5.53 -8.90 13.52
N SER A 409 -6.79 -9.05 13.11
CA SER A 409 -7.94 -8.35 13.73
C SER A 409 -8.40 -9.08 15.00
N GLY A 410 -8.91 -8.32 15.98
CA GLY A 410 -9.40 -8.85 17.26
C GLY A 410 -8.33 -9.24 18.29
N LYS A 411 -7.04 -9.29 17.90
CA LYS A 411 -5.89 -9.52 18.80
C LYS A 411 -5.17 -8.20 19.12
N GLU A 412 -4.41 -8.20 20.21
CA GLU A 412 -3.45 -7.13 20.51
C GLU A 412 -2.27 -7.14 19.52
N PRO A 413 -1.63 -5.99 19.25
CA PRO A 413 -0.42 -5.92 18.42
C PRO A 413 0.73 -6.75 19.01
N PHE A 414 1.40 -7.55 18.18
CA PHE A 414 2.56 -8.33 18.60
C PHE A 414 3.75 -7.39 18.89
N PRO A 415 4.45 -7.52 20.03
CA PRO A 415 5.63 -6.72 20.33
C PRO A 415 6.78 -7.10 19.40
N LEU A 416 7.49 -6.08 18.91
CA LEU A 416 8.72 -6.23 18.13
C LEU A 416 9.90 -5.62 18.89
N THR A 417 11.09 -6.17 18.64
CA THR A 417 12.35 -5.78 19.28
C THR A 417 13.43 -5.73 18.21
N ILE A 418 14.15 -4.61 18.08
CA ILE A 418 15.32 -4.53 17.19
C ILE A 418 16.43 -5.44 17.74
N PRO A 419 17.10 -6.25 16.90
CA PRO A 419 18.26 -7.03 17.32
C PRO A 419 19.33 -6.18 18.01
N GLY A 420 19.78 -6.62 19.19
CA GLY A 420 20.73 -5.86 20.01
C GLY A 420 20.12 -4.77 20.92
N CYS A 421 18.78 -4.75 21.06
CA CYS A 421 18.06 -3.95 22.06
C CYS A 421 17.08 -4.80 22.89
N GLN A 422 16.45 -4.16 23.90
CA GLN A 422 15.25 -4.68 24.56
C GLN A 422 14.00 -4.14 23.84
N HIS A 423 12.82 -4.74 24.08
CA HIS A 423 11.55 -4.26 23.47
C HIS A 423 11.29 -2.78 23.77
N LYS A 424 11.49 -2.38 25.04
CA LYS A 424 11.61 -0.99 25.47
C LYS A 424 13.02 -0.48 25.15
N CYS A 425 13.26 -0.08 23.91
CA CYS A 425 14.59 0.30 23.45
C CYS A 425 14.88 1.78 23.75
N PRO A 426 15.96 2.15 24.47
CA PRO A 426 16.31 3.56 24.67
C PRO A 426 16.48 4.28 23.33
N LEU A 427 15.94 5.50 23.18
CA LEU A 427 15.89 6.20 21.89
C LEU A 427 17.28 6.36 21.26
N GLN A 428 18.28 6.73 22.04
CA GLN A 428 19.66 6.83 21.57
C GLN A 428 20.19 5.48 21.04
N ARG A 429 19.89 4.37 21.73
CA ARG A 429 20.28 3.03 21.29
C ARG A 429 19.52 2.55 20.06
N PHE A 430 18.24 2.91 19.93
CA PHE A 430 17.45 2.70 18.72
C PHE A 430 18.07 3.42 17.52
N LEU A 431 18.49 4.68 17.70
CA LEU A 431 19.15 5.47 16.65
C LEU A 431 20.50 4.86 16.23
N GLU A 432 21.32 4.38 17.17
CA GLU A 432 22.58 3.69 16.87
C GLU A 432 22.38 2.40 16.07
N LEU A 433 21.48 1.52 16.53
CA LEU A 433 21.22 0.22 15.90
C LEU A 433 20.62 0.36 14.49
N THR A 434 19.92 1.47 14.24
CA THR A 434 19.31 1.76 12.93
C THR A 434 20.16 2.65 12.04
N ASP A 435 21.38 3.04 12.44
CA ASP A 435 22.21 3.94 11.62
C ASP A 435 22.82 3.30 10.36
N PRO A 436 23.35 2.06 10.40
CA PRO A 436 23.89 1.41 9.21
C PRO A 436 22.89 1.26 8.06
N VAL A 437 21.59 1.21 8.37
CA VAL A 437 20.49 0.92 7.43
C VAL A 437 19.74 2.15 6.91
N VAL A 438 20.11 3.38 7.27
CA VAL A 438 19.55 4.60 6.66
C VAL A 438 20.52 5.26 5.69
N PRO A 439 20.05 5.89 4.59
CA PRO A 439 20.91 6.68 3.72
C PRO A 439 21.34 7.97 4.40
N GLN A 440 22.54 8.44 4.08
CA GLN A 440 23.02 9.79 4.39
C GLN A 440 22.71 10.75 3.22
N ASP A 441 22.90 10.28 1.99
CA ASP A 441 22.46 10.94 0.76
C ASP A 441 21.98 9.88 -0.25
N TRP A 442 20.66 9.68 -0.33
CA TRP A 442 20.05 8.65 -1.18
C TRP A 442 20.33 8.89 -2.67
N GLU A 443 20.42 10.15 -3.13
CA GLU A 443 20.70 10.45 -4.53
C GLU A 443 22.13 10.10 -4.92
N GLN A 444 23.09 10.23 -4.01
CA GLN A 444 24.47 9.79 -4.24
C GLN A 444 24.60 8.27 -4.09
N GLU A 445 23.99 7.67 -3.05
CA GLU A 445 24.05 6.23 -2.79
C GLU A 445 23.36 5.39 -3.87
N CYS A 446 22.37 5.95 -4.58
CA CYS A 446 21.77 5.31 -5.76
C CYS A 446 22.65 5.31 -7.02
N LYS A 447 23.76 6.05 -7.06
CA LYS A 447 24.66 6.09 -8.24
C LYS A 447 25.57 4.86 -8.26
N VAL A 448 25.71 4.27 -9.44
CA VAL A 448 26.77 3.28 -9.71
C VAL A 448 28.06 4.05 -10.05
N SER A 449 29.20 3.64 -9.49
CA SER A 449 30.49 4.25 -9.81
C SER A 449 30.87 3.96 -11.27
N SER A 450 31.40 4.96 -11.97
CA SER A 450 31.84 4.87 -13.38
C SER A 450 33.19 4.15 -13.48
N SER A 451 33.25 2.89 -13.03
CA SER A 451 34.50 2.18 -12.72
C SER A 451 34.56 0.75 -13.26
N MET A 452 33.93 0.47 -14.42
CA MET A 452 34.22 -0.70 -15.29
C MET A 452 34.04 -0.40 -16.80
N HIS A 453 34.26 0.84 -17.25
CA HIS A 453 34.50 1.15 -18.66
C HIS A 453 35.69 2.11 -18.77
N ASP A 454 36.84 1.54 -19.20
CA ASP A 454 37.96 2.17 -19.95
C ASP A 454 39.26 1.34 -19.92
N THR A 455 39.21 0.04 -19.55
CA THR A 455 40.34 -0.90 -19.65
C THR A 455 40.02 -2.19 -20.42
N GLU A 456 39.14 -2.14 -21.42
CA GLU A 456 39.04 -3.20 -22.44
C GLU A 456 38.83 -2.63 -23.85
N SER A 457 39.73 -1.73 -24.27
CA SER A 457 39.91 -1.37 -25.67
C SER A 457 41.40 -1.43 -26.02
N GLN A 458 41.72 -2.06 -27.15
CA GLN A 458 43.09 -2.29 -27.68
C GLN A 458 44.00 -3.15 -26.76
N GLY A 459 44.19 -4.43 -27.09
CA GLY A 459 45.25 -5.20 -26.40
C GLY A 459 45.36 -6.71 -26.70
N GLU A 460 44.29 -7.49 -26.56
CA GLU A 460 44.45 -8.96 -26.41
C GLU A 460 43.48 -9.82 -27.26
N THR A 461 43.37 -9.49 -28.55
CA THR A 461 42.80 -10.42 -29.55
C THR A 461 43.89 -11.39 -30.01
N LEU A 462 43.56 -12.69 -30.13
CA LEU A 462 44.44 -13.81 -30.54
C LEU A 462 45.40 -14.40 -29.47
N GLN A 463 44.87 -14.94 -28.36
CA GLN A 463 45.44 -16.18 -27.79
C GLN A 463 44.51 -17.05 -26.91
N ARG A 464 43.45 -16.51 -26.29
CA ARG A 464 42.55 -17.29 -25.40
C ARG A 464 41.52 -18.22 -26.09
N LYS A 465 41.61 -18.49 -27.40
CA LYS A 465 40.60 -19.31 -28.11
C LYS A 465 40.80 -20.84 -28.07
N GLU A 466 41.98 -21.34 -27.71
CA GLU A 466 42.29 -22.78 -27.87
C GLU A 466 42.25 -23.62 -26.58
N LEU A 467 42.40 -23.03 -25.38
CA LEU A 467 42.48 -23.79 -24.13
C LEU A 467 41.12 -24.14 -23.47
N ALA A 468 40.00 -23.74 -24.07
CA ALA A 468 38.65 -23.92 -23.52
C ALA A 468 37.82 -25.03 -24.23
N HIS A 469 38.45 -25.88 -25.06
CA HIS A 469 37.74 -26.81 -25.97
C HIS A 469 37.79 -28.30 -25.58
N SER A 470 38.35 -28.67 -24.41
CA SER A 470 38.70 -30.08 -24.09
C SER A 470 38.02 -30.69 -22.85
N LYS A 471 37.17 -29.95 -22.13
CA LYS A 471 36.30 -30.48 -21.04
C LYS A 471 34.90 -29.87 -21.14
N TRP A 472 33.93 -30.47 -20.43
CA TRP A 472 32.48 -30.17 -20.49
C TRP A 472 31.74 -30.68 -21.74
N LYS A 473 32.06 -31.91 -22.19
CA LYS A 473 31.06 -32.80 -22.80
C LYS A 473 30.58 -33.79 -21.73
N ASP A 474 29.40 -33.52 -21.17
CA ASP A 474 28.35 -34.51 -20.82
C ASP A 474 27.32 -33.89 -19.86
N SER A 475 26.30 -33.26 -20.44
CA SER A 475 24.99 -32.99 -19.82
C SER A 475 24.04 -32.45 -20.90
N GLY A 476 22.79 -32.94 -20.94
CA GLY A 476 21.82 -32.61 -21.99
C GLY A 476 21.37 -31.14 -22.05
N ILE A 477 21.70 -30.35 -21.03
CA ILE A 477 21.25 -28.97 -20.80
C ILE A 477 21.61 -28.00 -21.95
N MET A 478 22.76 -28.19 -22.61
CA MET A 478 23.21 -27.30 -23.68
C MET A 478 22.44 -27.45 -25.01
N ARG A 479 21.61 -28.48 -25.18
CA ARG A 479 20.81 -28.66 -26.40
C ARG A 479 19.66 -27.67 -26.50
N TRP A 480 19.14 -27.21 -25.36
CA TRP A 480 18.04 -26.22 -25.29
C TRP A 480 18.55 -24.79 -25.52
N ILE A 481 19.67 -24.41 -24.89
CA ILE A 481 20.24 -23.05 -24.98
C ILE A 481 20.57 -22.68 -26.43
N ARG A 482 21.06 -23.63 -27.26
CA ARG A 482 21.28 -23.38 -28.69
C ARG A 482 20.00 -23.21 -29.49
N ALA A 483 18.95 -23.99 -29.21
CA ALA A 483 17.67 -23.92 -29.92
C ALA A 483 16.97 -22.57 -29.74
N VAL A 484 17.04 -22.01 -28.53
CA VAL A 484 16.53 -20.65 -28.24
C VAL A 484 17.32 -19.60 -29.01
N TRP A 485 18.66 -19.70 -29.06
CA TRP A 485 19.50 -18.69 -29.72
C TRP A 485 19.43 -18.70 -31.25
N THR A 486 19.17 -19.86 -31.88
CA THR A 486 18.95 -19.95 -33.33
C THR A 486 17.56 -19.48 -33.80
N SER A 487 16.67 -19.08 -32.88
CA SER A 487 15.29 -18.68 -33.18
C SER A 487 15.05 -17.16 -33.07
N ILE A 488 16.13 -16.36 -33.03
CA ILE A 488 16.10 -14.89 -32.82
C ILE A 488 16.68 -14.14 -34.05
N ASN A 489 16.92 -14.84 -35.17
CA ASN A 489 17.26 -14.23 -36.46
C ASN A 489 16.53 -14.93 -37.62
N TRP A 490 15.21 -14.74 -37.70
CA TRP A 490 14.40 -14.63 -38.93
C TRP A 490 13.02 -14.06 -38.58
#